data_AF-A0A2T0RP51-F1
#
_entry.id   AF-A0A2T0RP51-F1
#
_cell.length_a   1.000
_cell.length_b   1.000
_cell.length_c   1.000
_cell.angle_alpha   90.00
_cell.angle_beta   90.00
_cell.angle_gamma   90.00
#
_symmetry.space_group_name_H-M   'P 1'
#
loop_
_entity.id
_entity.type
_entity.pdbx_description
1 polymer ?
#
loop_
_entity_poly.entity_id
_entity_poly.type
_entity_poly.pdbx_seq_one_letter_code
_entity_poly.pdbx_strand_id
1 'polypeptide(L)'
;MSTTAGFGTKYLGFSKRQPDGTHTATEWATAILPIWPLRRHQLVVGATSGQYHRGTISYVTPYRIVASTRLRPLEILATYLAWWVLMPGIAVGPIVLLNLSGSEAQDGFGPNLLAILWLIFVPAGIERLARQVRQLPGQR
;
A
#
# COMPACT_ATOMS: atom_id res chain seq x y z
N MET A 1 15.32 1.00 9.87
CA MET A 1 14.75 -0.24 9.29
C MET A 1 15.62 -0.63 8.11
N SER A 2 15.76 -1.91 7.82
CA SER A 2 16.52 -2.39 6.66
C SER A 2 15.60 -3.27 5.81
N THR A 3 15.30 -2.81 4.60
CA THR A 3 14.73 -3.70 3.58
C THR A 3 15.64 -3.68 2.37
N THR A 4 16.15 -4.85 2.01
CA THR A 4 16.97 -5.06 0.81
C THR A 4 16.11 -5.81 -0.20
N ALA A 5 15.85 -5.22 -1.37
CA ALA A 5 15.03 -5.81 -2.43
C ALA A 5 13.61 -6.28 -2.00
N GLY A 6 13.01 -5.65 -0.99
CA GLY A 6 11.68 -6.02 -0.48
C GLY A 6 11.67 -7.13 0.59
N PHE A 7 12.84 -7.66 0.95
CA PHE A 7 13.02 -8.57 2.08
C PHE A 7 13.45 -7.80 3.33
N GLY A 8 12.82 -8.09 4.47
CA GLY A 8 13.13 -7.48 5.76
C GLY A 8 11.89 -7.10 6.55
N THR A 9 11.92 -5.97 7.27
CA THR A 9 10.76 -5.46 8.00
C THR A 9 10.33 -4.08 7.52
N LYS A 10 9.01 -3.89 7.35
CA LYS A 10 8.41 -2.60 6.98
C LYS A 10 7.22 -2.27 7.87
N TYR A 11 7.05 -0.98 8.14
CA TYR A 11 5.80 -0.47 8.70
C TYR A 11 4.75 -0.32 7.60
N LEU A 12 3.59 -0.93 7.79
CA LEU A 12 2.42 -0.83 6.91
C LEU A 12 1.15 -0.62 7.74
N GLY A 13 0.06 -0.22 7.08
CA GLY A 13 -1.22 0.03 7.75
C GLY A 13 -1.19 1.26 8.66
N PHE A 14 -0.55 2.35 8.22
CA PHE A 14 -0.49 3.59 8.98
C PHE A 14 -1.89 4.12 9.30
N SER A 15 -2.17 4.32 10.59
CA SER A 15 -3.38 4.99 11.04
C SER A 15 -3.33 6.49 10.75
N LYS A 16 -4.49 7.13 10.91
CA LYS A 16 -4.60 8.59 10.90
C LYS A 16 -3.60 9.21 11.88
N ARG A 17 -3.07 10.38 11.51
CA ARG A 17 -2.22 11.18 12.39
C ARG A 17 -3.05 11.62 13.60
N GLN A 18 -2.57 11.28 14.76
CA GLN A 18 -3.13 11.71 16.03
C GLN A 18 -2.72 13.18 16.27
N PRO A 19 -3.46 13.99 17.06
CA PRO A 19 -3.16 15.42 17.23
C PRO A 19 -1.78 15.73 17.81
N ASP A 20 -1.19 14.78 18.54
CA ASP A 20 0.18 14.81 19.06
C ASP A 20 1.26 14.57 17.97
N GLY A 21 0.84 14.35 16.72
CA GLY A 21 1.71 14.08 15.58
C GLY A 21 2.13 12.62 15.43
N THR A 22 1.69 11.72 16.32
CA THR A 22 1.98 10.30 16.27
C THR A 22 1.08 9.56 15.28
N HIS A 23 1.55 8.41 14.81
CA HIS A 23 0.79 7.47 13.98
C HIS A 23 0.95 6.07 14.55
N THR A 24 -0.07 5.23 14.40
CA THR A 24 0.11 3.80 14.67
C THR A 24 0.36 3.07 13.36
N ALA A 25 1.31 2.14 13.36
CA ALA A 25 1.60 1.29 12.22
C ALA A 25 1.95 -0.11 12.69
N THR A 26 1.69 -1.09 11.84
CA THR A 26 2.07 -2.48 12.10
C THR A 26 3.39 -2.74 11.40
N GLU A 27 4.36 -3.30 12.13
CA GLU A 27 5.59 -3.84 11.59
C GLU A 27 5.29 -5.21 10.97
N TRP A 28 5.70 -5.40 9.72
CA TRP A 28 5.52 -6.62 8.97
C TRP A 28 6.85 -7.20 8.58
N ALA A 29 6.98 -8.51 8.68
CA ALA A 29 7.97 -9.26 7.93
C ALA A 29 7.52 -9.30 6.46
N THR A 30 8.37 -8.77 5.57
CA THR A 30 8.07 -8.66 4.14
C THR A 30 9.03 -9.53 3.34
N ALA A 31 8.50 -10.22 2.32
CA ALA A 31 9.26 -10.76 1.20
C ALA A 31 8.55 -10.34 -0.08
N ILE A 32 8.86 -9.13 -0.55
CA ILE A 32 8.13 -8.39 -1.62
C ILE A 32 6.73 -7.94 -1.15
N LEU A 33 5.95 -8.83 -0.53
CA LEU A 33 4.63 -8.60 0.06
C LEU A 33 4.67 -8.78 1.59
N PRO A 34 3.70 -8.21 2.34
CA PRO A 34 3.55 -8.50 3.76
C PRO A 34 3.18 -9.97 3.99
N ILE A 35 4.06 -10.70 4.66
CA ILE A 35 3.85 -12.11 5.02
C ILE A 35 3.27 -12.20 6.42
N TRP A 36 3.92 -11.60 7.41
CA TRP A 36 3.58 -11.82 8.82
C TRP A 36 3.58 -10.51 9.62
N PRO A 37 2.50 -10.19 10.35
CA PRO A 37 2.47 -9.03 11.23
C PRO A 37 3.27 -9.35 12.50
N LEU A 38 4.28 -8.55 12.79
CA LEU A 38 5.16 -8.74 13.94
C LEU A 38 4.61 -8.02 15.18
N ARG A 39 4.50 -6.70 15.11
CA ARG A 39 4.14 -5.84 16.25
C ARG A 39 3.46 -4.57 15.77
N ARG A 40 2.64 -3.96 16.62
CA ARG A 40 2.02 -2.67 16.34
C ARG A 40 2.67 -1.58 17.19
N HIS A 41 3.22 -0.56 16.55
CA HIS A 41 3.92 0.52 17.21
C HIS A 41 3.20 1.85 16.97
N GLN A 42 3.13 2.68 18.01
CA GLN A 42 2.86 4.10 17.88
C GLN A 42 4.20 4.78 17.64
N LEU A 43 4.32 5.49 16.52
CA LEU A 43 5.56 6.04 16.02
C LEU A 43 5.39 7.44 15.46
N VAL A 44 6.45 8.23 15.54
CA VAL A 44 6.58 9.53 14.86
C VAL A 44 7.53 9.33 13.67
N VAL A 45 7.06 9.72 12.49
CA VAL A 45 7.84 9.65 11.25
C VAL A 45 8.63 10.96 11.11
N GLY A 46 9.95 10.87 11.13
CA GLY A 46 10.82 12.01 10.86
C GLY A 46 10.98 12.27 9.35
N ALA A 47 11.66 13.36 9.00
CA ALA A 47 11.92 13.70 7.61
C ALA A 47 12.81 12.62 6.95
N THR A 48 12.37 12.09 5.81
CA THR A 48 13.15 11.16 5.02
C THR A 48 14.37 11.89 4.45
N SER A 49 15.56 11.40 4.75
CA SER A 49 16.80 11.89 4.14
C SER A 49 17.27 10.89 3.08
N GLY A 50 17.55 11.41 1.88
CA GLY A 50 18.20 10.64 0.82
C GLY A 50 19.71 10.86 0.89
N GLN A 51 20.49 9.80 0.98
CA GLN A 51 21.94 9.83 0.80
C GLN A 51 22.28 9.14 -0.52
N TYR A 52 22.97 9.87 -1.39
CA TYR A 52 23.53 9.32 -2.63
C TYR A 52 24.90 8.71 -2.35
N HIS A 53 25.09 7.43 -2.63
CA HIS A 53 26.39 6.78 -2.46
C HIS A 53 26.64 5.81 -3.61
N ARG A 54 27.77 5.99 -4.33
CA ARG A 54 28.23 5.14 -5.44
C ARG A 54 27.12 4.74 -6.43
N GLY A 55 26.38 5.73 -6.96
CA GLY A 55 25.34 5.47 -7.98
C GLY A 55 24.02 4.93 -7.43
N THR A 56 23.91 4.71 -6.11
CA THR A 56 22.69 4.22 -5.45
C THR A 56 22.12 5.31 -4.55
N ILE A 57 20.82 5.59 -4.69
CA ILE A 57 20.09 6.46 -3.76
C ILE A 57 19.59 5.59 -2.60
N SER A 58 20.06 5.86 -1.39
CA SER A 58 19.54 5.25 -0.17
C SER A 58 18.64 6.25 0.55
N TYR A 59 17.38 5.88 0.80
CA TYR A 59 16.45 6.68 1.58
C TYR A 59 16.37 6.15 3.00
N VAL A 60 16.69 7.00 3.97
CA VAL A 60 16.57 6.67 5.39
C VAL A 60 15.44 7.51 5.98
N THR A 61 14.39 6.83 6.43
CA THR A 61 13.31 7.47 7.18
C THR A 61 13.50 7.14 8.66
N PRO A 62 13.85 8.12 9.51
CA PRO A 62 13.95 7.90 10.95
C PRO A 62 12.56 7.75 11.55
N TYR A 63 12.37 6.70 12.35
CA TYR A 63 11.13 6.46 13.09
C TYR A 63 11.43 6.48 14.58
N ARG A 64 10.66 7.27 15.34
CA ARG A 64 10.72 7.25 16.80
C ARG A 64 9.53 6.47 17.34
N ILE A 65 9.80 5.35 18.01
CA ILE A 65 8.76 4.54 18.66
C ILE A 65 8.39 5.20 19.98
N VAL A 66 7.11 5.50 20.16
CA VAL A 66 6.54 6.11 21.36
C VAL A 66 5.97 5.04 22.28
N ALA A 67 5.24 4.08 21.72
CA ALA A 67 4.62 2.99 22.48
C ALA A 67 4.44 1.73 21.62
N SER A 68 4.37 0.58 22.28
CA SER A 68 3.88 -0.66 21.67
C SER A 68 2.41 -0.85 22.00
N THR A 69 1.63 -1.30 21.03
CA THR A 69 0.18 -1.52 21.16
C THR A 69 -0.17 -2.93 20.69
N ARG A 70 -1.34 -3.44 21.10
CA ARG A 70 -1.80 -4.75 20.63
C ARG A 70 -2.12 -4.69 19.14
N LEU A 71 -1.76 -5.76 18.43
CA LEU A 71 -2.17 -5.98 17.04
C LEU A 71 -3.69 -5.93 16.94
N ARG A 72 -4.19 -5.23 15.92
CA ARG A 72 -5.62 -5.15 15.63
C ARG A 72 -5.94 -6.07 14.45
N PRO A 73 -6.76 -7.12 14.63
CA PRO A 73 -7.06 -8.07 13.57
C PRO A 73 -7.63 -7.41 12.30
N LEU A 74 -8.43 -6.35 12.48
CA LEU A 74 -9.01 -5.61 11.35
C LEU A 74 -7.95 -4.87 10.51
N GLU A 75 -6.92 -4.32 11.13
CA GLU A 75 -5.80 -3.66 10.41
C GLU A 75 -4.95 -4.69 9.64
N ILE A 76 -4.74 -5.86 10.25
CA ILE A 76 -4.06 -6.99 9.63
C ILE A 76 -4.84 -7.47 8.40
N LEU A 77 -6.14 -7.72 8.58
CA LEU A 77 -7.02 -8.18 7.51
C LEU A 77 -7.09 -7.17 6.37
N ALA A 78 -7.24 -5.87 6.69
CA ALA A 78 -7.25 -4.82 5.67
C ALA A 78 -5.92 -4.76 4.90
N THR A 79 -4.78 -4.95 5.58
CA THR A 79 -3.48 -4.98 4.92
C THR A 79 -3.35 -6.20 4.00
N TYR A 80 -3.78 -7.39 4.44
CA TYR A 80 -3.80 -8.57 3.59
C TYR A 80 -4.72 -8.38 2.39
N LEU A 81 -5.94 -7.88 2.60
CA LEU A 81 -6.91 -7.68 1.52
C LEU A 81 -6.38 -6.70 0.47
N ALA A 82 -5.72 -5.61 0.91
CA ALA A 82 -5.08 -4.66 0.00
C ALA A 82 -3.94 -5.29 -0.81
N TRP A 83 -3.04 -6.03 -0.15
CA TRP A 83 -1.82 -6.53 -0.79
C TRP A 83 -1.98 -7.85 -1.54
N TRP A 84 -2.88 -8.73 -1.10
CA TRP A 84 -3.06 -10.07 -1.67
C TRP A 84 -4.32 -10.22 -2.53
N VAL A 85 -5.30 -9.33 -2.39
CA VAL A 85 -6.53 -9.38 -3.20
C VAL A 85 -6.59 -8.19 -4.14
N LEU A 86 -6.52 -6.97 -3.60
CA LEU A 86 -6.70 -5.75 -4.37
C LEU A 86 -5.56 -5.58 -5.40
N MET A 87 -4.31 -5.69 -4.96
CA MET A 87 -3.15 -5.53 -5.85
C MET A 87 -3.09 -6.60 -6.97
N PRO A 88 -3.22 -7.91 -6.68
CA PRO A 88 -3.31 -8.92 -7.74
C PRO A 88 -4.53 -8.72 -8.63
N GLY A 89 -5.68 -8.33 -8.08
CA GLY A 89 -6.89 -8.03 -8.86
C GLY A 89 -6.70 -6.87 -9.83
N ILE A 90 -5.97 -5.82 -9.43
CA ILE A 90 -5.62 -4.71 -10.32
C ILE A 90 -4.67 -5.19 -11.43
N ALA A 91 -3.69 -6.03 -11.10
CA ALA A 91 -2.73 -6.54 -12.07
C ALA A 91 -3.35 -7.53 -13.08
N VAL A 92 -4.24 -8.41 -12.63
CA VAL A 92 -4.86 -9.47 -13.44
C VAL A 92 -6.13 -8.99 -14.13
N GLY A 93 -6.78 -7.92 -13.64
CA GLY A 93 -8.00 -7.34 -14.19
C GLY A 93 -7.97 -7.10 -15.70
N PRO A 94 -6.93 -6.45 -16.26
CA PRO A 94 -6.79 -6.27 -17.70
C PRO A 94 -6.77 -7.60 -18.48
N ILE A 95 -6.08 -8.62 -17.98
CA ILE A 95 -5.98 -9.93 -18.64
C ILE A 95 -7.36 -10.60 -18.66
N VAL A 96 -8.10 -10.54 -17.54
CA VAL A 96 -9.45 -11.10 -17.45
C VAL A 96 -10.41 -10.37 -18.39
N LEU A 97 -10.34 -9.04 -18.47
CA LEU A 97 -11.14 -8.23 -19.40
C LEU A 97 -10.86 -8.58 -20.87
N LEU A 98 -9.58 -8.80 -21.22
CA LEU A 98 -9.17 -9.21 -22.57
C LEU A 98 -9.61 -10.65 -22.93
N ASN A 99 -9.71 -11.54 -21.94
CA ASN A 99 -10.21 -12.90 -22.15
C ASN A 99 -11.74 -12.95 -22.25
N LEU A 100 -12.45 -12.12 -21.48
CA LEU A 100 -13.91 -12.04 -21.50
C LEU A 100 -14.47 -11.36 -22.77
N SER A 101 -13.66 -10.63 -23.52
CA SER A 101 -14.11 -9.90 -24.72
C SER A 101 -14.39 -10.78 -25.93
N GLY A 102 -14.08 -12.09 -25.87
CA GLY A 102 -14.31 -13.02 -26.99
C GLY A 102 -13.37 -12.78 -28.17
N SER A 103 -13.12 -13.84 -28.95
CA SER A 103 -12.13 -13.83 -30.04
C SER A 103 -12.47 -12.88 -31.19
N GLU A 104 -13.73 -12.50 -31.38
CA GLU A 104 -14.12 -11.55 -32.44
C GLU A 104 -13.87 -10.08 -32.07
N ALA A 105 -13.76 -9.75 -30.77
CA ALA A 105 -13.47 -8.39 -30.33
C ALA A 105 -11.97 -8.16 -30.01
N GLN A 106 -11.14 -9.20 -29.96
CA GLN A 106 -9.71 -9.08 -29.67
C GLN A 106 -8.94 -8.28 -30.72
N ASP A 107 -9.42 -8.24 -31.97
CA ASP A 107 -8.87 -7.41 -33.05
C ASP A 107 -9.36 -5.95 -33.00
N GLY A 108 -10.27 -5.62 -32.08
CA GLY A 108 -10.87 -4.30 -31.93
C GLY A 108 -10.14 -3.39 -30.93
N PHE A 109 -10.16 -2.08 -31.21
CA PHE A 109 -9.65 -1.02 -30.32
C PHE A 109 -10.32 -1.02 -28.92
N GLY A 110 -11.53 -1.56 -28.79
CA GLY A 110 -12.37 -1.53 -27.59
C GLY A 110 -11.77 -2.23 -26.35
N PRO A 111 -11.50 -3.54 -26.37
CA PRO A 111 -10.95 -4.25 -25.22
C PRO A 111 -9.56 -3.75 -24.79
N ASN A 112 -8.72 -3.33 -25.74
CA ASN A 112 -7.44 -2.68 -25.44
C ASN A 112 -7.62 -1.33 -24.72
N LEU A 113 -8.57 -0.50 -25.18
CA LEU A 113 -8.93 0.75 -24.52
C LEU A 113 -9.46 0.51 -23.10
N LEU A 114 -10.30 -0.52 -22.89
CA LEU A 114 -10.82 -0.89 -21.57
C LEU A 114 -9.70 -1.33 -20.62
N ALA A 115 -8.73 -2.11 -21.09
CA ALA A 115 -7.56 -2.49 -20.32
C ALA A 115 -6.71 -1.27 -19.92
N ILE A 116 -6.50 -0.32 -20.84
CA ILE A 116 -5.78 0.94 -20.57
C ILE A 116 -6.55 1.80 -19.56
N LEU A 117 -7.86 1.97 -19.76
CA LEU A 117 -8.72 2.72 -18.84
C LEU A 117 -8.74 2.08 -17.45
N TRP A 118 -8.73 0.75 -17.36
CA TRP A 118 -8.63 0.04 -16.09
C TRP A 118 -7.35 0.40 -15.33
N LEU A 119 -6.21 0.37 -16.01
CA LEU A 119 -4.90 0.72 -15.43
C LEU A 119 -4.82 2.17 -14.97
N ILE A 120 -5.59 3.09 -15.57
CA ILE A 120 -5.58 4.51 -15.21
C ILE A 120 -6.62 4.82 -14.13
N PHE A 121 -7.86 4.39 -14.32
CA PHE A 121 -8.99 4.82 -13.50
C PHE A 121 -9.11 4.04 -12.19
N VAL A 122 -8.73 2.75 -12.16
CA VAL A 122 -8.84 1.96 -10.92
C VAL A 122 -7.85 2.45 -9.86
N PRO A 123 -6.55 2.64 -10.14
CA PRO A 123 -5.63 3.21 -9.17
C PRO A 123 -6.00 4.63 -8.76
N ALA A 124 -6.38 5.49 -9.72
CA ALA A 124 -6.80 6.86 -9.44
C ALA A 124 -8.07 6.94 -8.57
N GLY A 125 -9.03 6.03 -8.78
CA GLY A 125 -10.24 5.91 -7.97
C GLY A 125 -9.94 5.49 -6.53
N ILE A 126 -9.07 4.49 -6.35
CA ILE A 126 -8.62 4.04 -5.03
C ILE A 126 -7.91 5.16 -4.27
N GLU A 127 -7.06 5.93 -4.94
CA GLU A 127 -6.39 7.08 -4.33
C GLU A 127 -7.36 8.19 -3.92
N ARG A 128 -8.41 8.46 -4.72
CA ARG A 128 -9.44 9.43 -4.36
C ARG A 128 -10.25 8.97 -3.15
N LEU A 129 -10.66 7.71 -3.10
CA LEU A 129 -11.35 7.11 -1.96
C LEU A 129 -10.48 7.14 -0.70
N ALA A 130 -9.21 6.75 -0.82
CA ALA A 130 -8.27 6.79 0.28
C ALA A 130 -7.99 8.22 0.78
N ARG A 131 -8.08 9.25 -0.10
CA ARG A 131 -7.99 10.66 0.30
C ARG A 131 -9.25 11.15 0.99
N GLN A 132 -10.44 10.81 0.48
CA GLN A 132 -11.71 11.18 1.09
C GLN A 132 -11.87 10.60 2.49
N VAL A 133 -11.56 9.31 2.69
CA VAL A 133 -11.59 8.67 4.02
C VAL A 133 -10.61 9.34 4.98
N ARG A 134 -9.46 9.83 4.49
CA ARG A 134 -8.50 10.59 5.32
C ARG A 134 -8.99 11.99 5.69
N GLN A 135 -9.79 12.63 4.84
CA GLN A 135 -10.30 14.00 5.02
C GLN A 135 -11.60 14.07 5.82
N LEU A 136 -12.32 12.97 6.04
CA LEU A 136 -13.50 12.99 6.90
C LEU A 136 -13.10 13.38 8.34
N PRO A 137 -13.62 14.51 8.87
CA PRO A 137 -13.51 14.82 10.29
C PRO A 137 -14.28 13.75 11.05
N GLY A 138 -13.70 13.26 12.15
CA GLY A 138 -14.26 12.16 12.92
C GLY A 138 -15.73 12.41 13.26
N GLN A 139 -16.61 11.55 12.78
CA GLN A 139 -17.88 11.34 13.44
C GLN A 139 -17.56 10.70 14.79
N ARG A 140 -18.09 11.37 15.81
CA ARG A 140 -17.82 11.21 17.24
C ARG A 140 -18.20 9.82 17.75
#